data_AF-H5URK4-F1
#
_entry.id   AF-H5URK4-F1
#
_cell.length_a   1.000
_cell.length_b   1.000
_cell.length_c   1.000
_cell.angle_alpha   90.00
_cell.angle_beta   90.00
_cell.angle_gamma   90.00
#
_symmetry.space_group_name_H-M   'P 1'
#
loop_
_entity.id
_entity.type
_entity.pdbx_description
1 polymer ?
#
loop_
_entity_poly.entity_id
_entity_poly.type
_entity_poly.pdbx_seq_one_letter_code
_entity_poly.pdbx_strand_id
1 'polypeptide(L)'
;MTTPPAIVAVDIDGTLLSRSGEVLPGTRAEFARARAAGASVVLASGRPVAGLRRLVRRVQLDPSGLVYAGSNGSVVVDADTGETLARHSVEEDLVREIVSLTGEHGVLTLLCDADDLVTDVPDDPQVAIEARGNDLTVRPVADLTALAPGEVHVDKILMYGPPAQLRPFSEVFVARFGDRVEHAFSAPFYFEATARGVDKGSALRDVAAARGVDVGDSVAFGDNGNDVPMIRAAGVGVAMGNAIEAVMRVADRVTASNDDEGIAAVLADLYGDGEPAPAVEIPDVAPMYHRPVDLTDDTATFGGEDHESGGDTTRGTSL
;
A
#
# COMPACT_ATOMS: atom_id res chain seq x y z
N MET A 1 -6.85 27.32 11.62
CA MET A 1 -7.92 27.09 10.63
C MET A 1 -9.24 27.47 11.28
N THR A 2 -10.15 28.17 10.59
CA THR A 2 -11.44 28.60 11.17
C THR A 2 -12.54 27.54 11.06
N THR A 3 -12.25 26.41 10.40
CA THR A 3 -13.18 25.29 10.18
C THR A 3 -12.37 23.99 10.22
N PRO A 4 -12.89 22.90 10.83
CA PRO A 4 -12.23 21.60 10.82
C PRO A 4 -12.08 21.07 9.36
N PRO A 5 -11.08 20.22 9.08
CA PRO A 5 -10.90 19.65 7.74
C PRO A 5 -12.13 18.86 7.27
N ALA A 6 -12.41 18.88 5.98
CA ALA A 6 -13.46 18.09 5.35
C ALA A 6 -13.00 16.66 5.01
N ILE A 7 -11.68 16.42 4.94
CA ILE A 7 -11.11 15.09 4.66
C ILE A 7 -10.05 14.73 5.69
N VAL A 8 -10.11 13.50 6.18
CA VAL A 8 -9.08 12.86 7.01
C VAL A 8 -8.50 11.69 6.22
N ALA A 9 -7.29 11.83 5.68
CA ALA A 9 -6.61 10.76 4.95
C ALA A 9 -5.56 10.05 5.81
N VAL A 10 -5.58 8.73 5.83
CA VAL A 10 -4.78 7.96 6.78
C VAL A 10 -4.17 6.76 6.07
N ASP A 11 -2.85 6.61 6.17
CA ASP A 11 -2.19 5.35 5.82
C ASP A 11 -2.55 4.22 6.80
N ILE A 12 -2.35 2.97 6.38
CA ILE A 12 -2.68 1.80 7.17
C ILE A 12 -1.53 1.30 8.05
N ASP A 13 -0.45 0.85 7.44
CA ASP A 13 0.54 -0.04 8.05
C ASP A 13 1.69 0.80 8.62
N GLY A 14 1.72 0.98 9.94
CA GLY A 14 2.63 1.94 10.59
C GLY A 14 1.97 3.27 10.93
N THR A 15 0.71 3.47 10.52
CA THR A 15 -0.07 4.68 10.79
C THR A 15 -1.40 4.37 11.50
N LEU A 16 -2.41 3.81 10.81
CA LEU A 16 -3.70 3.47 11.42
C LEU A 16 -3.61 2.28 12.38
N LEU A 17 -2.84 1.25 12.00
CA LEU A 17 -2.69 0.04 12.77
C LEU A 17 -1.55 0.19 13.77
N SER A 18 -1.82 -0.14 15.03
CA SER A 18 -0.80 -0.36 16.06
C SER A 18 0.09 -1.55 15.70
N ARG A 19 1.18 -1.76 16.45
CA ARG A 19 2.00 -2.98 16.33
C ARG A 19 1.22 -4.27 16.62
N SER A 20 0.10 -4.20 17.36
CA SER A 20 -0.80 -5.35 17.57
C SER A 20 -1.75 -5.60 16.39
N GLY A 21 -1.73 -4.75 15.35
CA GLY A 21 -2.58 -4.87 14.17
C GLY A 21 -4.02 -4.40 14.39
N GLU A 22 -4.23 -3.53 15.40
CA GLU A 22 -5.54 -3.03 15.82
C GLU A 22 -5.67 -1.53 15.53
N VAL A 23 -6.91 -1.06 15.35
CA VAL A 23 -7.21 0.39 15.42
C VAL A 23 -7.51 0.74 16.86
N LEU A 24 -6.73 1.64 17.44
CA LEU A 24 -6.82 2.00 18.84
C LEU A 24 -8.14 2.73 19.19
N PRO A 25 -8.64 2.64 20.44
CA PRO A 25 -9.93 3.19 20.84
C PRO A 25 -10.09 4.70 20.62
N GLY A 26 -9.05 5.49 20.90
CA GLY A 26 -9.06 6.94 20.70
C GLY A 26 -9.23 7.28 19.22
N THR A 27 -8.45 6.63 18.35
CA THR A 27 -8.54 6.83 16.89
C THR A 27 -9.94 6.52 16.36
N ARG A 28 -10.61 5.47 16.87
CA ARG A 28 -12.00 5.15 16.51
C ARG A 28 -12.98 6.25 16.93
N ALA A 29 -12.84 6.74 18.16
CA ALA A 29 -13.69 7.80 18.68
C ALA A 29 -13.54 9.09 17.86
N GLU A 30 -12.31 9.43 17.48
CA GLU A 30 -12.04 10.63 16.68
C GLU A 30 -12.46 10.49 15.22
N PHE A 31 -12.40 9.30 14.62
CA PHE A 31 -13.03 9.07 13.32
C PHE A 31 -14.55 9.28 13.38
N ALA A 32 -15.21 8.77 14.43
CA ALA A 32 -16.64 9.01 14.61
C ALA A 32 -16.96 10.49 14.78
N ARG A 33 -16.14 11.24 15.53
CA ARG A 33 -16.27 12.69 15.71
C ARG A 33 -16.09 13.45 14.39
N ALA A 34 -15.04 13.15 13.64
CA ALA A 34 -14.76 13.78 12.35
C ALA A 34 -15.92 13.55 11.37
N ARG A 35 -16.44 12.32 11.29
CA ARG A 35 -17.61 11.99 10.46
C ARG A 35 -18.88 12.72 10.90
N ALA A 36 -19.12 12.83 12.22
CA ALA A 36 -20.25 13.59 12.74
C ALA A 36 -20.17 15.09 12.41
N ALA A 37 -18.96 15.62 12.23
CA ALA A 37 -18.70 16.97 11.73
C ALA A 37 -18.78 17.08 10.19
N GLY A 38 -19.05 15.99 9.48
CA GLY A 38 -19.22 15.94 8.02
C GLY A 38 -17.96 15.56 7.25
N ALA A 39 -16.87 15.17 7.92
CA ALA A 39 -15.64 14.79 7.23
C ALA A 39 -15.71 13.38 6.61
N SER A 40 -15.10 13.22 5.43
CA SER A 40 -14.80 11.90 4.86
C SER A 40 -13.50 11.35 5.44
N VAL A 41 -13.51 10.09 5.89
CA VAL A 41 -12.29 9.41 6.35
C VAL A 41 -11.78 8.50 5.23
N VAL A 42 -10.62 8.82 4.67
CA VAL A 42 -9.98 8.11 3.57
C VAL A 42 -8.93 7.15 4.11
N LEU A 43 -9.05 5.88 3.77
CA LEU A 43 -8.01 4.87 4.01
C LEU A 43 -7.18 4.69 2.75
N ALA A 44 -5.92 5.14 2.78
CA ALA A 44 -5.01 5.10 1.63
C ALA A 44 -3.96 3.99 1.79
N SER A 45 -3.85 3.08 0.81
CA SER A 45 -2.94 1.91 0.94
C SER A 45 -2.51 1.36 -0.42
N GLY A 46 -1.37 0.67 -0.44
CA GLY A 46 -0.94 -0.17 -1.57
C GLY A 46 -1.78 -1.44 -1.75
N ARG A 47 -2.58 -1.81 -0.73
CA ARG A 47 -3.57 -2.89 -0.83
C ARG A 47 -4.65 -2.53 -1.84
N PRO A 48 -5.17 -3.49 -2.62
CA PRO A 48 -6.37 -3.26 -3.43
C PRO A 48 -7.59 -2.98 -2.53
N VAL A 49 -8.67 -2.47 -3.13
CA VAL A 49 -9.89 -2.09 -2.38
C VAL A 49 -10.49 -3.29 -1.65
N ALA A 50 -10.55 -4.48 -2.25
CA ALA A 50 -10.90 -5.72 -1.55
C ALA A 50 -10.09 -5.93 -0.25
N GLY A 51 -8.78 -5.69 -0.30
CA GLY A 51 -7.87 -5.83 0.83
C GLY A 51 -8.17 -4.84 1.96
N LEU A 52 -8.52 -3.60 1.60
CA LEU A 52 -8.98 -2.59 2.56
C LEU A 52 -10.33 -2.98 3.20
N ARG A 53 -11.30 -3.46 2.41
CA ARG A 53 -12.59 -3.95 2.94
C ARG A 53 -12.38 -5.12 3.91
N ARG A 54 -11.52 -6.08 3.55
CA ARG A 54 -11.15 -7.20 4.42
C ARG A 54 -10.51 -6.72 5.71
N LEU A 55 -9.60 -5.76 5.63
CA LEU A 55 -8.96 -5.17 6.79
C LEU A 55 -10.00 -4.53 7.73
N VAL A 56 -10.86 -3.65 7.19
CA VAL A 56 -11.90 -2.96 7.96
C VAL A 56 -12.81 -3.94 8.69
N ARG A 57 -13.23 -5.03 8.02
CA ARG A 57 -13.98 -6.12 8.68
C ARG A 57 -13.18 -6.80 9.78
N ARG A 58 -11.92 -7.15 9.52
CA ARG A 58 -11.04 -7.84 10.48
C ARG A 58 -10.86 -7.03 11.77
N VAL A 59 -10.61 -5.73 11.63
CA VAL A 59 -10.40 -4.84 12.77
C VAL A 59 -11.71 -4.27 13.31
N GLN A 60 -12.87 -4.66 12.78
CA GLN A 60 -14.18 -4.17 13.22
C GLN A 60 -14.27 -2.64 13.23
N LEU A 61 -13.69 -1.98 12.23
CA LEU A 61 -13.84 -0.53 12.05
C LEU A 61 -15.19 -0.27 11.36
N ASP A 62 -15.93 0.73 11.82
CA ASP A 62 -17.19 1.12 11.19
C ASP A 62 -16.91 1.66 9.77
N PRO A 63 -17.44 1.00 8.71
CA PRO A 63 -17.21 1.44 7.34
C PRO A 63 -17.99 2.70 6.97
N SER A 64 -18.97 3.13 7.77
CA SER A 64 -19.86 4.23 7.43
C SER A 64 -19.09 5.54 7.20
N GLY A 65 -19.23 6.18 6.04
CA GLY A 65 -18.49 7.40 5.70
C GLY A 65 -16.99 7.21 5.43
N LEU A 66 -16.54 5.97 5.23
CA LEU A 66 -15.20 5.70 4.71
C LEU A 66 -15.10 5.93 3.20
N VAL A 67 -13.89 6.22 2.75
CA VAL A 67 -13.47 6.12 1.36
C VAL A 67 -12.23 5.25 1.30
N TYR A 68 -12.20 4.30 0.37
CA TYR A 68 -11.04 3.43 0.14
C TYR A 68 -10.22 3.97 -1.03
N ALA A 69 -8.96 4.32 -0.81
CA ALA A 69 -7.98 4.61 -1.86
C ALA A 69 -7.00 3.42 -1.93
N GLY A 70 -7.32 2.45 -2.78
CA GLY A 70 -6.56 1.21 -2.95
C GLY A 70 -5.52 1.28 -4.06
N SER A 71 -4.59 0.33 -4.05
CA SER A 71 -3.51 0.20 -5.03
C SER A 71 -2.70 1.50 -5.18
N ASN A 72 -2.30 2.10 -4.06
CA ASN A 72 -1.61 3.39 -3.98
C ASN A 72 -2.39 4.57 -4.59
N GLY A 73 -3.70 4.43 -4.78
CA GLY A 73 -4.55 5.48 -5.34
C GLY A 73 -5.13 5.18 -6.71
N SER A 74 -4.80 4.04 -7.34
CA SER A 74 -5.36 3.68 -8.65
C SER A 74 -6.87 3.52 -8.63
N VAL A 75 -7.47 3.18 -7.49
CA VAL A 75 -8.93 3.05 -7.36
C VAL A 75 -9.39 3.72 -6.08
N VAL A 76 -10.36 4.61 -6.21
CA VAL A 76 -11.01 5.32 -5.09
C VAL A 76 -12.49 4.91 -5.05
N VAL A 77 -12.93 4.36 -3.92
CA VAL A 77 -14.30 3.85 -3.75
C VAL A 77 -14.95 4.44 -2.50
N ASP A 78 -16.15 4.96 -2.65
CA ASP A 78 -17.03 5.33 -1.54
C ASP A 78 -17.56 4.08 -0.83
N ALA A 79 -17.31 3.94 0.47
CA ALA A 79 -17.62 2.71 1.19
C ALA A 79 -19.13 2.50 1.45
N ASP A 80 -19.92 3.58 1.47
CA ASP A 80 -21.36 3.53 1.75
C ASP A 80 -22.15 3.11 0.52
N THR A 81 -21.79 3.67 -0.62
CA THR A 81 -22.49 3.48 -1.90
C THR A 81 -21.87 2.38 -2.76
N GLY A 82 -20.58 2.10 -2.58
CA GLY A 82 -19.78 1.27 -3.47
C GLY A 82 -19.42 1.97 -4.79
N GLU A 83 -19.72 3.25 -4.95
CA GLU A 83 -19.39 4.02 -6.15
C GLU A 83 -17.88 4.18 -6.30
N THR A 84 -17.38 3.95 -7.52
CA THR A 84 -15.99 4.26 -7.88
C THR A 84 -15.89 5.74 -8.20
N LEU A 85 -15.29 6.50 -7.28
CA LEU A 85 -15.10 7.95 -7.40
C LEU A 85 -14.00 8.31 -8.41
N ALA A 86 -12.96 7.48 -8.48
CA ALA A 86 -11.88 7.60 -9.45
C ALA A 86 -11.26 6.24 -9.73
N ARG A 87 -10.79 6.04 -10.96
CA ARG A 87 -10.04 4.86 -11.39
C ARG A 87 -9.02 5.24 -12.44
N HIS A 88 -7.76 4.91 -12.21
CA HIS A 88 -6.64 5.19 -13.09
C HIS A 88 -5.93 3.88 -13.42
N SER A 89 -6.16 3.39 -14.63
CA SER A 89 -5.55 2.14 -15.10
C SER A 89 -4.28 2.39 -15.90
N VAL A 90 -3.36 1.44 -15.86
CA VAL A 90 -2.19 1.42 -16.74
C VAL A 90 -2.68 1.23 -18.19
N GLU A 91 -2.13 2.02 -19.11
CA GLU A 91 -2.46 1.93 -20.54
C GLU A 91 -2.25 0.51 -21.06
N GLU A 92 -3.18 0.00 -21.87
CA GLU A 92 -3.16 -1.41 -22.30
C GLU A 92 -1.88 -1.78 -23.07
N ASP A 93 -1.39 -0.88 -23.91
CA ASP A 93 -0.14 -1.11 -24.66
C ASP A 93 1.05 -1.22 -23.69
N LEU A 94 1.07 -0.42 -22.63
CA LEU A 94 2.08 -0.50 -21.58
C LEU A 94 1.98 -1.83 -20.81
N VAL A 95 0.77 -2.28 -20.48
CA VAL A 95 0.57 -3.59 -19.83
C VAL A 95 1.16 -4.69 -20.69
N ARG A 96 0.86 -4.74 -22.00
CA ARG A 96 1.42 -5.75 -22.92
C ARG A 96 2.94 -5.69 -22.99
N GLU A 97 3.51 -4.48 -23.11
CA GLU A 97 4.96 -4.29 -23.14
C GLU A 97 5.63 -4.78 -21.83
N ILE A 98 5.02 -4.50 -20.68
CA ILE A 98 5.53 -4.90 -19.36
C ILE A 98 5.44 -6.43 -19.19
N VAL A 99 4.30 -7.03 -19.53
CA VAL A 99 4.11 -8.50 -19.46
C VAL A 99 5.10 -9.23 -20.38
N SER A 100 5.37 -8.68 -21.58
CA SER A 100 6.40 -9.25 -22.46
C SER A 100 7.78 -9.20 -21.80
N LEU A 101 8.13 -8.05 -21.20
CA LEU A 101 9.42 -7.87 -20.55
C LEU A 101 9.60 -8.79 -19.34
N THR A 102 8.57 -8.96 -18.51
CA THR A 102 8.63 -9.86 -17.36
C THR A 102 8.83 -11.31 -17.80
N GLY A 103 8.11 -11.75 -18.84
CA GLY A 103 8.29 -13.06 -19.46
C GLY A 103 9.71 -13.30 -20.00
N GLU A 104 10.29 -12.32 -20.70
CA GLU A 104 11.68 -12.38 -21.22
C GLU A 104 12.72 -12.56 -20.09
N HIS A 105 12.42 -12.06 -18.89
CA HIS A 105 13.30 -12.13 -17.74
C HIS A 105 12.93 -13.21 -16.72
N GLY A 106 11.90 -14.03 -16.99
CA GLY A 106 11.42 -15.06 -16.07
C GLY A 106 10.85 -14.50 -14.75
N VAL A 107 10.33 -13.27 -14.78
CA VAL A 107 9.64 -12.63 -13.64
C VAL A 107 8.16 -12.91 -13.76
N LEU A 108 7.53 -13.35 -12.68
CA LEU A 108 6.10 -13.66 -12.66
C LEU A 108 5.29 -12.37 -12.51
N THR A 109 4.11 -12.33 -13.14
CA THR A 109 3.28 -11.12 -13.22
C THR A 109 1.84 -11.43 -12.84
N LEU A 110 1.25 -10.53 -12.04
CA LEU A 110 -0.15 -10.53 -11.67
C LEU A 110 -0.73 -9.16 -12.01
N LEU A 111 -1.90 -9.12 -12.64
CA LEU A 111 -2.61 -7.88 -12.91
C LEU A 111 -3.78 -7.76 -11.93
N CYS A 112 -3.86 -6.64 -11.22
CA CYS A 112 -5.03 -6.32 -10.41
C CYS A 112 -6.06 -5.58 -11.26
N ASP A 113 -7.27 -6.11 -11.33
CA ASP A 113 -8.44 -5.49 -11.97
C ASP A 113 -9.57 -5.45 -10.94
N ALA A 114 -9.71 -4.30 -10.26
CA ALA A 114 -10.60 -4.13 -9.13
C ALA A 114 -10.37 -5.21 -8.05
N ASP A 115 -11.32 -6.14 -7.89
CA ASP A 115 -11.27 -7.22 -6.90
C ASP A 115 -10.77 -8.55 -7.51
N ASP A 116 -10.35 -8.55 -8.78
CA ASP A 116 -9.77 -9.70 -9.47
C ASP A 116 -8.24 -9.64 -9.54
N LEU A 117 -7.61 -10.81 -9.40
CA LEU A 117 -6.19 -11.04 -9.62
C LEU A 117 -6.03 -11.90 -10.89
N VAL A 118 -5.66 -11.25 -11.99
CA VAL A 118 -5.56 -11.86 -13.31
C VAL A 118 -4.16 -12.44 -13.51
N THR A 119 -4.07 -13.69 -13.92
CA THR A 119 -2.79 -14.40 -14.07
C THR A 119 -2.89 -15.59 -15.03
N ASP A 120 -1.78 -15.92 -15.68
CA ASP A 120 -1.57 -17.13 -16.48
C ASP A 120 -0.88 -18.28 -15.70
N VAL A 121 -0.59 -18.07 -14.42
CA VAL A 121 0.01 -19.06 -13.50
C VAL A 121 -0.85 -19.28 -12.25
N PRO A 122 -2.16 -19.62 -12.37
CA PRO A 122 -3.10 -19.63 -11.25
C PRO A 122 -2.76 -20.63 -10.12
N ASP A 123 -1.98 -21.67 -10.42
CA ASP A 123 -1.58 -22.70 -9.46
C ASP A 123 -0.30 -22.34 -8.68
N ASP A 124 0.36 -21.22 -8.99
CA ASP A 124 1.53 -20.76 -8.26
C ASP A 124 1.15 -20.41 -6.80
N PRO A 125 1.86 -20.93 -5.78
CA PRO A 125 1.49 -20.72 -4.38
C PRO A 125 1.39 -19.24 -3.97
N GLN A 126 2.20 -18.36 -4.60
CA GLN A 126 2.21 -16.94 -4.29
C GLN A 126 0.89 -16.27 -4.73
N VAL A 127 0.30 -16.70 -5.85
CA VAL A 127 -1.02 -16.23 -6.30
C VAL A 127 -2.07 -16.48 -5.23
N ALA A 128 -2.08 -17.68 -4.66
CA ALA A 128 -3.03 -18.05 -3.61
C ALA A 128 -2.78 -17.29 -2.30
N ILE A 129 -1.51 -16.97 -1.97
CA ILE A 129 -1.16 -16.13 -0.81
C ILE A 129 -1.67 -14.70 -1.02
N GLU A 130 -1.38 -14.11 -2.18
CA GLU A 130 -1.78 -12.74 -2.53
C GLU A 130 -3.30 -12.60 -2.51
N ALA A 131 -4.00 -13.51 -3.19
CA ALA A 131 -5.45 -13.51 -3.27
C ALA A 131 -6.10 -13.64 -1.88
N ARG A 132 -5.65 -14.57 -1.04
CA ARG A 132 -6.18 -14.73 0.32
C ARG A 132 -5.84 -13.56 1.25
N GLY A 133 -4.65 -12.98 1.10
CA GLY A 133 -4.21 -11.83 1.89
C GLY A 133 -5.09 -10.60 1.66
N ASN A 134 -5.51 -10.41 0.40
CA ASN A 134 -6.24 -9.24 -0.07
C ASN A 134 -7.70 -9.49 -0.43
N ASP A 135 -8.25 -10.68 -0.20
CA ASP A 135 -9.63 -11.05 -0.54
C ASP A 135 -9.96 -10.92 -2.03
N LEU A 136 -8.97 -11.18 -2.90
CA LEU A 136 -9.12 -11.11 -4.34
C LEU A 136 -9.64 -12.43 -4.91
N THR A 137 -10.37 -12.33 -6.02
CA THR A 137 -10.78 -13.48 -6.82
C THR A 137 -9.71 -13.77 -7.86
N VAL A 138 -9.16 -14.98 -7.89
CA VAL A 138 -8.20 -15.36 -8.94
C VAL A 138 -8.95 -15.54 -10.26
N ARG A 139 -8.56 -14.78 -11.28
CA ARG A 139 -9.09 -14.86 -12.65
C ARG A 139 -8.02 -15.45 -13.58
N PRO A 140 -8.03 -16.77 -13.82
CA PRO A 140 -7.05 -17.41 -14.70
C PRO A 140 -7.27 -17.00 -16.15
N VAL A 141 -6.17 -16.75 -16.87
CA VAL A 141 -6.13 -16.58 -18.32
C VAL A 141 -5.10 -17.53 -18.92
N ALA A 142 -5.19 -17.78 -20.23
CA ALA A 142 -4.24 -18.69 -20.89
C ALA A 142 -2.86 -18.05 -21.11
N ASP A 143 -2.84 -16.73 -21.39
CA ASP A 143 -1.63 -15.98 -21.75
C ASP A 143 -1.92 -14.49 -21.52
N LEU A 144 -1.16 -13.85 -20.61
CA LEU A 144 -1.32 -12.42 -20.31
C LEU A 144 -0.96 -11.51 -21.50
N THR A 145 -0.14 -11.97 -22.46
CA THR A 145 0.20 -11.19 -23.66
C THR A 145 -0.92 -11.18 -24.71
N ALA A 146 -1.87 -12.12 -24.60
CA ALA A 146 -2.94 -12.33 -25.57
C ALA A 146 -4.28 -11.70 -25.16
N LEU A 147 -4.32 -10.88 -24.10
CA LEU A 147 -5.52 -10.19 -23.63
C LEU A 147 -6.13 -9.30 -24.72
N ALA A 148 -7.44 -9.41 -24.93
CA ALA A 148 -8.17 -8.57 -25.86
C ALA A 148 -8.25 -7.11 -25.35
N PRO A 149 -8.29 -6.11 -26.24
CA PRO A 149 -8.54 -4.73 -25.83
C PRO A 149 -9.83 -4.59 -25.01
N GLY A 150 -9.77 -3.89 -23.88
CA GLY A 150 -10.87 -3.71 -22.95
C GLY A 150 -11.26 -4.94 -22.11
N GLU A 151 -10.51 -6.04 -22.18
CA GLU A 151 -10.77 -7.25 -21.38
C GLU A 151 -10.40 -7.09 -19.89
N VAL A 152 -9.40 -6.25 -19.62
CA VAL A 152 -8.83 -6.02 -18.29
C VAL A 152 -8.55 -4.54 -18.08
N HIS A 153 -8.95 -4.01 -16.93
CA HIS A 153 -8.59 -2.67 -16.49
C HIS A 153 -7.54 -2.77 -15.39
N VAL A 154 -6.27 -2.55 -15.74
CA VAL A 154 -5.14 -2.85 -14.84
C VAL A 154 -4.88 -1.68 -13.89
N ASP A 155 -5.28 -1.83 -12.63
CA ASP A 155 -5.07 -0.83 -11.59
C ASP A 155 -3.66 -0.90 -11.00
N LYS A 156 -3.08 -2.11 -11.00
CA LYS A 156 -1.73 -2.39 -10.54
C LYS A 156 -1.17 -3.61 -11.25
N ILE A 157 0.10 -3.53 -11.62
CA ILE A 157 0.89 -4.67 -12.07
C ILE A 157 1.78 -5.07 -10.90
N LEU A 158 1.66 -6.31 -10.43
CA LEU A 158 2.51 -6.87 -9.40
C LEU A 158 3.45 -7.89 -10.03
N MET A 159 4.75 -7.62 -9.93
CA MET A 159 5.83 -8.44 -10.48
C MET A 159 6.61 -9.06 -9.34
N TYR A 160 6.89 -10.36 -9.43
CA TYR A 160 7.52 -11.07 -8.33
C TYR A 160 8.51 -12.14 -8.76
N GLY A 161 9.49 -12.37 -7.90
CA GLY A 161 10.57 -13.32 -8.10
C GLY A 161 11.67 -13.18 -7.05
N PRO A 162 12.71 -14.04 -7.10
CA PRO A 162 13.85 -13.97 -6.20
C PRO A 162 14.50 -12.58 -6.19
N PRO A 163 14.89 -12.01 -5.03
CA PRO A 163 15.47 -10.66 -4.96
C PRO A 163 16.72 -10.45 -5.83
N ALA A 164 17.53 -11.51 -6.02
CA ALA A 164 18.72 -11.49 -6.86
C ALA A 164 18.40 -11.33 -8.35
N GLN A 165 17.20 -11.69 -8.79
CA GLN A 165 16.70 -11.53 -10.15
C GLN A 165 15.88 -10.25 -10.29
N LEU A 166 15.00 -9.98 -9.31
CA LEU A 166 14.05 -8.88 -9.37
C LEU A 166 14.73 -7.51 -9.31
N ARG A 167 15.87 -7.39 -8.61
CA ARG A 167 16.61 -6.13 -8.52
C ARG A 167 17.28 -5.72 -9.83
N PRO A 168 18.08 -6.57 -10.50
CA PRO A 168 18.54 -6.27 -11.86
C PRO A 168 17.39 -6.04 -12.86
N PHE A 169 16.31 -6.83 -12.76
CA PHE A 169 15.12 -6.62 -13.58
C PHE A 169 14.52 -5.22 -13.39
N SER A 170 14.42 -4.73 -12.14
CA SER A 170 13.87 -3.40 -11.87
C SER A 170 14.70 -2.28 -12.52
N GLU A 171 16.02 -2.42 -12.64
CA GLU A 171 16.86 -1.44 -13.33
C GLU A 171 16.54 -1.39 -14.84
N VAL A 172 16.35 -2.55 -15.46
CA VAL A 172 15.93 -2.67 -16.86
C VAL A 172 14.53 -2.10 -17.06
N PHE A 173 13.60 -2.43 -16.16
CA PHE A 173 12.24 -1.91 -16.16
C PHE A 173 12.24 -0.38 -16.08
N VAL A 174 12.94 0.20 -15.09
CA VAL A 174 13.00 1.64 -14.86
C VAL A 174 13.61 2.37 -16.05
N ALA A 175 14.67 1.82 -16.65
CA ALA A 175 15.28 2.41 -17.85
C ALA A 175 14.31 2.46 -19.05
N ARG A 176 13.32 1.58 -19.11
CA ARG A 176 12.37 1.48 -20.23
C ARG A 176 11.02 2.16 -19.98
N PHE A 177 10.53 2.13 -18.74
CA PHE A 177 9.17 2.52 -18.40
C PHE A 177 9.07 3.54 -17.27
N GLY A 178 10.16 3.87 -16.59
CA GLY A 178 10.11 4.64 -15.33
C GLY A 178 9.49 6.05 -15.43
N ASP A 179 9.43 6.63 -16.63
CA ASP A 179 8.76 7.92 -16.89
C ASP A 179 7.30 7.79 -17.35
N ARG A 180 6.86 6.56 -17.64
CA ARG A 180 5.54 6.19 -18.20
C ARG A 180 4.62 5.53 -17.17
N VAL A 181 5.13 5.12 -16.01
CA VAL A 181 4.38 4.51 -14.90
C VAL A 181 4.96 4.97 -13.57
N GLU A 182 4.18 4.87 -12.50
CA GLU A 182 4.75 4.89 -11.15
C GLU A 182 5.21 3.48 -10.79
N HIS A 183 6.29 3.37 -10.00
CA HIS A 183 6.85 2.07 -9.64
C HIS A 183 7.55 2.07 -8.28
N ALA A 184 7.47 0.93 -7.58
CA ALA A 184 8.13 0.76 -6.28
C ALA A 184 8.40 -0.70 -5.96
N PHE A 185 9.34 -0.95 -5.05
CA PHE A 185 9.39 -2.22 -4.34
C PHE A 185 8.44 -2.17 -3.14
N SER A 186 7.49 -3.11 -3.06
CA SER A 186 6.65 -3.30 -1.89
C SER A 186 7.17 -4.40 -0.95
N ALA A 187 8.04 -5.27 -1.45
CA ALA A 187 8.86 -6.21 -0.68
C ALA A 187 10.16 -6.52 -1.45
N PRO A 188 11.20 -7.12 -0.84
CA PRO A 188 12.42 -7.52 -1.57
C PRO A 188 12.16 -8.44 -2.77
N PHE A 189 11.03 -9.16 -2.76
CA PHE A 189 10.56 -10.08 -3.81
C PHE A 189 9.32 -9.56 -4.56
N TYR A 190 8.86 -8.34 -4.29
CA TYR A 190 7.73 -7.70 -4.99
C TYR A 190 8.12 -6.32 -5.53
N PHE A 191 7.92 -6.17 -6.83
CA PHE A 191 8.06 -4.92 -7.55
C PHE A 191 6.71 -4.61 -8.20
N GLU A 192 6.23 -3.38 -8.08
CA GLU A 192 4.90 -3.01 -8.56
C GLU A 192 4.94 -1.78 -9.45
N ALA A 193 3.96 -1.69 -10.35
CA ALA A 193 3.74 -0.54 -11.20
C ALA A 193 2.25 -0.15 -11.24
N THR A 194 1.99 1.15 -11.24
CA THR A 194 0.66 1.75 -11.36
C THR A 194 0.68 2.83 -12.45
N ALA A 195 -0.48 3.36 -12.82
CA ALA A 195 -0.54 4.38 -13.87
C ALA A 195 0.28 5.62 -13.49
N ARG A 196 0.84 6.31 -14.50
CA ARG A 196 1.68 7.49 -14.30
C ARG A 196 0.97 8.57 -13.49
N GLY A 197 1.66 9.14 -12.51
CA GLY A 197 1.12 10.18 -11.63
C GLY A 197 0.10 9.69 -10.62
N VAL A 198 -0.10 8.37 -10.48
CA VAL A 198 -0.95 7.78 -9.45
C VAL A 198 -0.15 7.53 -8.17
N ASP A 199 -0.48 8.29 -7.13
CA ASP A 199 0.04 8.12 -5.79
C ASP A 199 -1.04 8.45 -4.74
N LYS A 200 -0.72 8.28 -3.45
CA LYS A 200 -1.67 8.59 -2.38
C LYS A 200 -2.10 10.07 -2.37
N GLY A 201 -1.26 10.97 -2.88
CA GLY A 201 -1.58 12.39 -3.02
C GLY A 201 -2.50 12.71 -4.19
N SER A 202 -2.37 12.02 -5.32
CA SER A 202 -3.34 12.09 -6.42
C SER A 202 -4.69 11.53 -5.98
N ALA A 203 -4.69 10.42 -5.23
CA ALA A 203 -5.92 9.85 -4.68
C ALA A 203 -6.63 10.82 -3.72
N LEU A 204 -5.88 11.52 -2.86
CA LEU A 204 -6.44 12.56 -1.99
C LEU A 204 -7.09 13.70 -2.80
N ARG A 205 -6.45 14.12 -3.90
CA ARG A 205 -7.04 15.12 -4.83
C ARG A 205 -8.30 14.60 -5.52
N ASP A 206 -8.33 13.34 -5.93
CA ASP A 206 -9.51 12.72 -6.53
C ASP A 206 -10.68 12.68 -5.54
N VAL A 207 -10.43 12.32 -4.28
CA VAL A 207 -11.44 12.38 -3.22
C VAL A 207 -11.94 13.82 -3.02
N ALA A 208 -11.04 14.79 -2.91
CA ALA A 208 -11.42 16.20 -2.74
C ALA A 208 -12.32 16.70 -3.88
N ALA A 209 -11.94 16.40 -5.13
CA ALA A 209 -12.72 16.72 -6.31
C ALA A 209 -14.11 16.06 -6.30
N ALA A 210 -14.18 14.76 -5.99
CA ALA A 210 -15.44 14.02 -5.92
C ALA A 210 -16.38 14.52 -4.81
N ARG A 211 -15.82 15.05 -3.71
CA ARG A 211 -16.57 15.66 -2.60
C ARG A 211 -16.87 17.14 -2.80
N GLY A 212 -16.33 17.78 -3.83
CA GLY A 212 -16.50 19.20 -4.10
C GLY A 212 -15.86 20.11 -3.05
N VAL A 213 -14.75 19.67 -2.44
CA VAL A 213 -13.98 20.43 -1.43
C VAL A 213 -12.58 20.72 -1.93
N ASP A 214 -11.90 21.71 -1.33
CA ASP A 214 -10.50 21.96 -1.63
C ASP A 214 -9.61 20.89 -0.98
N VAL A 215 -8.53 20.47 -1.64
CA VAL A 215 -7.58 19.51 -1.05
C VAL A 215 -6.87 20.11 0.18
N GLY A 216 -6.76 21.43 0.25
CA GLY A 216 -6.32 22.19 1.41
C GLY A 216 -7.27 22.09 2.61
N ASP A 217 -8.51 21.65 2.42
CA ASP A 217 -9.46 21.33 3.50
C ASP A 217 -9.30 19.87 3.96
N SER A 218 -8.06 19.36 3.99
CA SER A 218 -7.74 17.99 4.42
C SER A 218 -6.62 17.94 5.45
N VAL A 219 -6.65 16.90 6.28
CA VAL A 219 -5.52 16.45 7.09
C VAL A 219 -5.10 15.06 6.63
N ALA A 220 -3.80 14.82 6.52
CA ALA A 220 -3.26 13.52 6.12
C ALA A 220 -2.22 12.97 7.11
N PHE A 221 -2.25 11.66 7.35
CA PHE A 221 -1.36 10.96 8.27
C PHE A 221 -0.60 9.85 7.54
N GLY A 222 0.70 9.75 7.79
CA GLY A 222 1.56 8.73 7.19
C GLY A 222 2.90 8.58 7.89
N ASP A 223 3.61 7.51 7.58
CA ASP A 223 4.88 7.15 8.22
C ASP A 223 6.00 6.78 7.25
N ASN A 224 5.68 6.43 6.00
CA ASN A 224 6.65 5.88 5.06
C ASN A 224 6.73 6.67 3.73
N GLY A 225 7.70 6.33 2.88
CA GLY A 225 8.03 7.09 1.67
C GLY A 225 6.88 7.23 0.68
N ASN A 226 5.98 6.24 0.58
CA ASN A 226 4.80 6.30 -0.27
C ASN A 226 3.71 7.26 0.26
N ASP A 227 3.84 7.77 1.49
CA ASP A 227 2.93 8.77 2.07
C ASP A 227 3.34 10.20 1.75
N VAL A 228 4.61 10.43 1.42
CA VAL A 228 5.16 11.76 1.13
C VAL A 228 4.28 12.57 0.15
N PRO A 229 3.76 12.01 -0.96
CA PRO A 229 2.88 12.75 -1.86
C PRO A 229 1.57 13.20 -1.20
N MET A 230 0.95 12.35 -0.38
CA MET A 230 -0.27 12.65 0.36
C MET A 230 -0.03 13.70 1.45
N ILE A 231 1.06 13.57 2.21
CA ILE A 231 1.45 14.52 3.26
C ILE A 231 1.67 15.92 2.68
N ARG A 232 2.31 16.03 1.50
CA ARG A 232 2.52 17.31 0.81
C ARG A 232 1.26 17.90 0.19
N ALA A 233 0.31 17.04 -0.22
CA ALA A 233 -0.90 17.47 -0.91
C ALA A 233 -1.96 18.01 0.05
N ALA A 234 -1.99 17.51 1.28
CA ALA A 234 -2.96 17.92 2.29
C ALA A 234 -2.74 19.36 2.79
N GLY A 235 -3.80 20.00 3.26
CA GLY A 235 -3.68 21.29 3.96
C GLY A 235 -3.02 21.19 5.32
N VAL A 236 -3.07 20.03 5.96
CA VAL A 236 -2.22 19.66 7.09
C VAL A 236 -1.62 18.27 6.85
N GLY A 237 -0.35 18.22 6.51
CA GLY A 237 0.43 16.98 6.48
C GLY A 237 0.95 16.61 7.88
N VAL A 238 0.69 15.38 8.33
CA VAL A 238 1.10 14.88 9.65
C VAL A 238 1.99 13.64 9.50
N ALA A 239 3.21 13.72 10.00
CA ALA A 239 4.08 12.56 10.16
C ALA A 239 3.78 11.87 11.49
N MET A 240 3.62 10.55 11.48
CA MET A 240 3.56 9.74 12.70
C MET A 240 4.89 9.78 13.47
N GLY A 241 4.86 9.57 14.78
CA GLY A 241 6.09 9.60 15.60
C GLY A 241 7.11 8.51 15.25
N ASN A 242 6.64 7.42 14.62
CA ASN A 242 7.45 6.33 14.08
C ASN A 242 7.80 6.50 12.59
N ALA A 243 7.50 7.67 11.99
CA ALA A 243 7.74 7.92 10.58
C ALA A 243 9.23 7.99 10.23
N ILE A 244 9.56 7.70 8.97
CA ILE A 244 10.90 7.94 8.45
C ILE A 244 11.17 9.44 8.34
N GLU A 245 12.46 9.81 8.43
CA GLU A 245 12.90 11.21 8.38
C GLU A 245 12.41 11.96 7.13
N ALA A 246 12.31 11.26 5.99
CA ALA A 246 11.84 11.84 4.74
C ALA A 246 10.38 12.34 4.82
N VAL A 247 9.53 11.67 5.60
CA VAL A 247 8.14 12.07 5.85
C VAL A 247 8.10 13.21 6.86
N MET A 248 8.84 13.09 7.97
CA MET A 248 8.93 14.14 9.00
C MET A 248 9.38 15.48 8.42
N ARG A 249 10.34 15.48 7.49
CA ARG A 249 10.87 16.69 6.83
C ARG A 249 9.85 17.44 5.97
N VAL A 250 8.78 16.78 5.52
CA VAL A 250 7.78 17.39 4.61
C VAL A 250 6.45 17.66 5.30
N ALA A 251 6.26 17.18 6.53
CA ALA A 251 5.02 17.34 7.28
C ALA A 251 4.95 18.70 7.97
N ASP A 252 3.74 19.24 8.08
CA ASP A 252 3.45 20.45 8.87
C ASP A 252 3.47 20.17 10.38
N ARG A 253 3.21 18.92 10.76
CA ARG A 253 3.16 18.46 12.15
C ARG A 253 3.79 17.06 12.28
N VAL A 254 4.39 16.80 13.43
CA VAL A 254 4.78 15.45 13.87
C VAL A 254 3.91 15.12 15.08
N THR A 255 3.34 13.92 15.11
CA THR A 255 2.50 13.44 16.22
C THR A 255 3.15 12.25 16.95
N ALA A 256 2.44 11.67 17.92
CA ALA A 256 2.86 10.44 18.60
C ALA A 256 2.89 9.23 17.64
N SER A 257 3.39 8.09 18.12
CA SER A 257 3.45 6.87 17.30
C SER A 257 2.06 6.28 17.05
N ASN A 258 1.99 5.33 16.12
CA ASN A 258 0.81 4.49 15.89
C ASN A 258 0.39 3.63 17.11
N ASP A 259 1.26 3.43 18.11
CA ASP A 259 0.90 2.77 19.37
C ASP A 259 0.47 3.73 20.48
N ASP A 260 0.70 5.03 20.28
CA ASP A 260 0.51 6.07 21.29
C ASP A 260 -0.59 7.07 20.88
N GLU A 261 -1.60 6.59 20.14
CA GLU A 261 -2.79 7.37 19.73
C GLU A 261 -2.45 8.66 18.94
N GLY A 262 -1.40 8.63 18.12
CA GLY A 262 -0.94 9.80 17.35
C GLY A 262 -1.99 10.41 16.43
N ILE A 263 -2.86 9.60 15.81
CA ILE A 263 -3.96 10.10 14.98
C ILE A 263 -5.01 10.78 15.85
N ALA A 264 -5.46 10.10 16.92
CA ALA A 264 -6.47 10.63 17.83
C ALA A 264 -6.05 11.97 18.44
N ALA A 265 -4.76 12.08 18.81
CA ALA A 265 -4.19 13.30 19.37
C ALA A 265 -4.40 14.53 18.48
N VAL A 266 -4.15 14.38 17.17
CA VAL A 266 -4.30 15.48 16.22
C VAL A 266 -5.77 15.74 15.88
N LEU A 267 -6.57 14.68 15.69
CA LEU A 267 -7.99 14.85 15.39
C LEU A 267 -8.75 15.51 16.56
N ALA A 268 -8.38 15.23 17.80
CA ALA A 268 -8.94 15.91 18.97
C ALA A 268 -8.66 17.42 18.95
N ASP A 269 -7.47 17.86 18.51
CA ASP A 269 -7.16 19.30 18.32
C ASP A 269 -7.97 19.91 17.17
N LEU A 270 -8.14 19.19 16.07
CA LEU A 270 -8.80 19.71 14.87
C LEU A 270 -10.34 19.72 14.96
N TYR A 271 -10.94 18.75 15.63
CA TYR A 271 -12.40 18.53 15.69
C TYR A 271 -12.99 18.69 17.10
N GLY A 272 -12.18 18.90 18.13
CA GLY A 272 -12.64 19.03 19.51
C GLY A 272 -13.08 20.45 19.91
N ASP A 273 -13.75 20.53 21.06
CA ASP A 273 -14.18 21.80 21.70
C ASP A 273 -13.16 22.33 22.75
N GLY A 274 -11.90 21.82 22.73
CA GLY A 274 -10.82 22.00 23.73
C GLY A 274 -10.64 20.76 24.62
N GLU A 275 -9.46 20.20 24.91
CA GLU A 275 -8.06 20.63 24.78
C GLU A 275 -7.29 19.86 23.68
N PRO A 276 -6.27 20.48 23.06
CA PRO A 276 -5.36 19.79 22.16
C PRO A 276 -4.59 18.68 22.88
N ALA A 277 -4.28 17.61 22.15
CA ALA A 277 -3.31 16.64 22.67
C ALA A 277 -1.95 17.33 22.91
N PRO A 278 -1.21 16.93 23.96
CA PRO A 278 0.08 17.53 24.26
C PRO A 278 1.02 17.40 23.05
N ALA A 279 1.67 18.51 22.68
CA ALA A 279 2.67 18.52 21.63
C ALA A 279 3.79 17.52 21.99
N VAL A 280 4.10 16.61 21.07
CA VAL A 280 5.28 15.76 21.20
C VAL A 280 6.49 16.58 20.75
N GLU A 281 7.49 16.73 21.62
CA GLU A 281 8.75 17.39 21.25
C GLU A 281 9.38 16.63 20.08
N ILE A 282 9.65 17.36 19.00
CA ILE A 282 10.44 16.85 17.87
C ILE A 282 11.82 16.54 18.45
N PRO A 283 12.29 15.28 18.46
CA PRO A 283 13.61 14.97 18.96
C PRO A 283 14.64 15.75 18.12
N ASP A 284 15.61 16.37 18.80
CA ASP A 284 16.76 16.99 18.13
C ASP A 284 17.65 15.88 17.55
N VAL A 285 17.30 15.38 16.37
CA VAL A 285 17.98 14.25 15.75
C VAL A 285 19.23 14.76 15.03
N ALA A 286 20.38 14.55 15.66
CA ALA A 286 21.67 14.69 14.99
C ALA A 286 21.67 13.83 13.70
N PRO A 287 22.23 14.35 12.58
CA PRO A 287 22.24 13.63 11.31
C PRO A 287 22.99 12.31 11.45
N MET A 288 22.26 11.19 11.51
CA MET A 288 22.83 9.86 11.64
C MET A 288 22.93 9.18 10.28
N TYR A 289 23.76 9.70 9.37
CA TYR A 289 24.31 8.89 8.27
C TYR A 289 25.72 9.35 7.87
N HIS A 290 26.71 8.72 8.49
CA HIS A 290 27.98 8.39 7.83
C HIS A 290 28.43 6.99 8.25
N ARG A 291 27.67 5.95 7.88
CA ARG A 291 28.25 4.62 7.65
C ARG A 291 27.49 3.89 6.53
N PRO A 292 28.19 3.31 5.54
CA PRO A 292 27.56 2.43 4.56
C PRO A 292 27.08 1.15 5.25
N VAL A 293 25.87 0.70 4.90
CA VAL A 293 25.31 -0.57 5.36
C VAL A 293 25.91 -1.68 4.49
N ASP A 294 26.54 -2.65 5.15
CA ASP A 294 27.04 -3.88 4.53
C ASP A 294 25.88 -4.89 4.43
N LEU A 295 25.56 -5.32 3.21
CA LEU A 295 24.41 -6.19 2.89
C LEU A 295 24.83 -7.65 2.72
N THR A 296 25.57 -8.18 3.68
CA THR A 296 25.88 -9.61 3.77
C THR A 296 25.31 -10.18 5.06
N ASP A 297 23.99 -10.40 5.11
CA ASP A 297 23.51 -11.50 5.95
C ASP A 297 22.27 -12.13 5.31
N ASP A 298 22.47 -13.39 4.96
CA ASP A 298 21.72 -14.18 4.00
C ASP A 298 21.37 -15.49 4.71
N THR A 299 20.26 -15.52 5.45
CA THR A 299 19.68 -16.77 5.93
C THR A 299 18.16 -16.68 6.04
N ALA A 300 17.48 -16.93 4.92
CA ALA A 300 16.13 -17.50 4.94
C ALA A 300 16.12 -18.67 3.95
N THR A 301 16.42 -19.86 4.46
CA THR A 301 16.41 -21.13 3.73
C THR A 301 15.00 -21.48 3.25
N PHE A 302 14.83 -21.62 1.93
CA PHE A 302 13.73 -22.40 1.33
C PHE A 302 14.14 -23.88 1.29
N GLY A 303 13.23 -24.75 1.73
CA GLY A 303 13.42 -26.20 1.72
C GLY A 303 13.49 -26.76 0.30
N GLY A 304 14.57 -27.47 0.02
CA GLY A 304 14.69 -28.39 -1.10
C GLY A 304 14.63 -29.82 -0.58
N GLU A 305 13.64 -30.58 -1.04
CA GLU A 305 13.62 -32.04 -0.92
C GLU A 305 14.61 -32.61 -1.95
N ASP A 306 15.71 -33.21 -1.48
CA ASP A 306 16.60 -33.99 -2.33
C ASP A 306 16.15 -35.46 -2.33
N HIS A 307 15.54 -35.85 -3.45
CA HIS A 307 15.47 -37.23 -3.89
C HIS A 307 16.83 -37.61 -4.48
N GLU A 308 17.58 -38.50 -3.83
CA GLU A 308 18.61 -39.30 -4.50
C GLU A 308 18.47 -40.80 -4.17
N SER A 309 18.72 -41.57 -5.21
CA SER A 309 18.55 -43.01 -5.32
C SER A 309 19.91 -43.67 -5.51
N GLY A 310 20.06 -44.89 -5.00
CA GLY A 310 21.26 -45.74 -5.12
C GLY A 310 21.71 -46.20 -3.73
N GLY A 311 21.60 -47.46 -3.32
CA GLY A 311 21.91 -48.67 -4.05
C GLY A 311 23.33 -49.12 -3.68
N ASP A 312 23.48 -49.91 -2.62
CA ASP A 312 24.04 -51.28 -2.68
C ASP A 312 24.68 -51.76 -1.35
N THR A 313 24.45 -53.06 -1.10
CA THR A 313 25.14 -54.06 -0.27
C THR A 313 25.77 -53.70 1.09
N THR A 314 25.29 -54.40 2.13
CA THR A 314 26.12 -55.45 2.79
C THR A 314 25.31 -56.42 3.63
N ARG A 315 25.64 -57.71 3.46
CA ARG A 315 25.22 -58.85 4.28
C ARG A 315 25.80 -58.76 5.69
N GLY A 316 25.12 -59.33 6.67
CA GLY A 316 25.81 -60.09 7.73
C GLY A 316 25.27 -59.99 9.16
N THR A 317 24.54 -61.04 9.54
CA THR A 317 24.65 -61.81 10.81
C THR A 317 24.12 -61.27 12.15
N SER A 318 23.25 -62.11 12.74
CA SER A 318 23.11 -62.49 14.16
C SER A 318 22.43 -61.46 15.07
N LEU A 319 21.38 -61.74 15.85
CA LEU A 319 20.77 -62.96 16.41
C LEU A 319 19.25 -62.76 16.50
#